data_AF-A0A968X0W2-F1
#
_entry.id   AF-A0A968X0W2-F1
#
_cell.length_a   1.000
_cell.length_b   1.000
_cell.length_c   1.000
_cell.angle_alpha   90.00
_cell.angle_beta   90.00
_cell.angle_gamma   90.00
#
_symmetry.space_group_name_H-M   'P 1'
#
loop_
_entity.id
_entity.type
_entity.pdbx_description
1 polymer ?
#
loop_
_entity_poly.entity_id
_entity_poly.type
_entity_poly.pdbx_seq_one_letter_code
_entity_poly.pdbx_strand_id
1 'polypeptide(L)'
;MIRFIVCLICISIQAIAGDCPWPGVKFTEVRAFAWPSDKEAEAVVLDGMEPKTGAINPGGAVLTKEQTLTVIRAVSGERPSYTVASCHIPHNALIFYDAAKKPVAYIEICFGCSNHRISPKGTARFIDLVAIASVFEAHKLPMGEYKDFATYKQHFGQALKASKEDEDAK
;
A
#
# COMPACT_ATOMS: atom_id res chain seq x y z
N MET A 1 -27.91 23.09 -41.87
CA MET A 1 -28.34 22.75 -40.48
C MET A 1 -27.63 21.48 -40.06
N ILE A 2 -26.54 21.56 -39.28
CA ILE A 2 -25.90 20.38 -38.69
C ILE A 2 -25.62 20.74 -37.22
N ARG A 3 -26.41 20.15 -36.32
CA ARG A 3 -26.22 20.25 -34.86
C ARG A 3 -25.27 19.13 -34.44
N PHE A 4 -24.05 19.47 -34.07
CA PHE A 4 -23.14 18.55 -33.39
C PHE A 4 -23.60 18.41 -31.93
N ILE A 5 -24.07 17.22 -31.57
CA ILE A 5 -24.35 16.84 -30.18
C ILE A 5 -23.03 16.36 -29.57
N VAL A 6 -22.44 17.19 -28.71
CA VAL A 6 -21.31 16.80 -27.85
C VAL A 6 -21.87 15.93 -26.73
N CYS A 7 -21.65 14.62 -26.82
CA CYS A 7 -22.03 13.67 -25.79
C CYS A 7 -20.93 13.68 -24.70
N LEU A 8 -21.17 14.42 -23.61
CA LEU A 8 -20.35 14.39 -22.40
C LEU A 8 -20.51 13.01 -21.74
N ILE A 9 -19.52 12.13 -21.93
CA ILE A 9 -19.44 10.84 -21.26
C ILE A 9 -19.04 11.11 -19.80
N CYS A 10 -20.04 11.22 -18.93
CA CYS A 10 -19.86 11.19 -17.48
C CYS A 10 -19.42 9.77 -17.07
N ILE A 11 -18.12 9.55 -16.98
CA ILE A 11 -17.54 8.34 -16.36
C ILE A 11 -17.93 8.39 -14.89
N SER A 12 -19.00 7.68 -14.53
CA SER A 12 -19.43 7.51 -13.16
C SER A 12 -18.44 6.61 -12.43
N ILE A 13 -17.72 7.18 -11.47
CA ILE A 13 -16.85 6.44 -10.56
C ILE A 13 -17.77 5.58 -9.68
N GLN A 14 -17.94 4.31 -10.05
CA GLN A 14 -18.65 3.34 -9.23
C GLN A 14 -17.80 3.05 -7.99
N ALA A 15 -18.30 3.47 -6.83
CA ALA A 15 -17.71 3.17 -5.54
C ALA A 15 -17.56 1.65 -5.38
N ILE A 16 -16.34 1.20 -5.08
CA ILE A 16 -16.04 -0.20 -4.78
C ILE A 16 -16.47 -0.43 -3.34
N ALA A 17 -17.78 -0.54 -3.11
CA ALA A 17 -18.33 -1.03 -1.85
C ALA A 17 -18.78 -2.47 -2.06
N GLY A 18 -17.81 -3.36 -2.31
CA GLY A 18 -18.01 -4.81 -2.25
C GLY A 18 -17.38 -5.34 -0.97
N ASP A 19 -17.99 -6.36 -0.38
CA ASP A 19 -17.77 -7.06 0.91
C ASP A 19 -16.30 -7.42 1.29
N CYS A 20 -15.37 -6.48 1.21
CA CYS A 20 -14.04 -6.62 1.77
C CYS A 20 -14.08 -6.24 3.25
N PRO A 21 -13.72 -7.14 4.18
CA PRO A 21 -13.81 -6.88 5.61
C PRO A 21 -12.94 -5.71 6.06
N TRP A 22 -11.81 -5.49 5.36
CA TRP A 22 -10.94 -4.33 5.57
C TRP A 22 -11.04 -3.36 4.38
N PRO A 23 -11.08 -2.02 4.60
CA PRO A 23 -10.92 -1.33 5.88
C PRO A 23 -12.20 -1.20 6.72
N GLY A 24 -13.32 -1.81 6.31
CA GLY A 24 -14.60 -1.74 7.06
C GLY A 24 -15.24 -0.34 7.10
N VAL A 25 -14.64 0.62 6.41
CA VAL A 25 -15.10 2.00 6.27
C VAL A 25 -15.23 2.36 4.78
N LYS A 26 -16.16 3.25 4.46
CA LYS A 26 -16.35 3.70 3.07
C LYS A 26 -15.18 4.59 2.63
N PHE A 27 -14.63 4.28 1.47
CA PHE A 27 -13.63 5.11 0.79
C PHE A 27 -13.97 5.20 -0.70
N THR A 28 -13.40 6.18 -1.40
CA THR A 28 -13.59 6.42 -2.84
C THR A 28 -12.28 6.46 -3.62
N GLU A 29 -11.15 6.61 -2.92
CA GLU A 29 -9.84 6.75 -3.53
C GLU A 29 -8.77 6.16 -2.62
N VAL A 30 -7.72 5.60 -3.22
CA VAL A 30 -6.50 5.18 -2.50
C VAL A 30 -5.32 5.83 -3.18
N ARG A 31 -4.36 6.32 -2.40
CA ARG A 31 -3.13 6.93 -2.91
C ARG A 31 -1.91 6.25 -2.33
N ALA A 32 -0.93 5.97 -3.19
CA ALA A 32 0.40 5.49 -2.80
C ALA A 32 1.35 6.68 -2.63
N PHE A 33 2.12 6.67 -1.55
CA PHE A 33 3.14 7.67 -1.22
C PHE A 33 4.47 6.98 -0.96
N ALA A 34 5.54 7.59 -1.43
CA ALA A 34 6.90 7.16 -1.16
C ALA A 34 7.77 8.36 -0.77
N TRP A 35 8.68 8.14 0.16
CA TRP A 35 9.67 9.12 0.61
C TRP A 35 11.09 8.68 0.17
N PRO A 36 12.02 9.63 -0.02
CA PRO A 36 13.42 9.30 -0.30
C PRO A 36 14.03 8.39 0.76
N SER A 37 14.80 7.38 0.33
CA SER A 37 15.39 6.36 1.21
C SER A 37 16.54 6.87 2.08
N ASP A 38 17.12 8.02 1.74
CA ASP A 38 18.19 8.69 2.49
C ASP A 38 17.68 9.43 3.74
N LYS A 39 16.36 9.43 3.97
CA LYS A 39 15.73 10.06 5.13
C LYS A 39 15.17 8.99 6.04
N GLU A 40 15.73 8.86 7.23
CA GLU A 40 15.12 8.05 8.27
C GLU A 40 13.91 8.77 8.87
N ALA A 41 12.86 8.00 9.15
CA ALA A 41 11.64 8.50 9.77
C ALA A 41 11.07 7.41 10.68
N GLU A 42 10.59 7.81 11.85
CA GLU A 42 9.86 6.90 12.74
C GLU A 42 8.45 6.59 12.22
N ALA A 43 7.87 7.52 11.44
CA ALA A 43 6.58 7.40 10.77
C ALA A 43 6.53 8.29 9.51
N VAL A 44 5.74 7.86 8.53
CA VAL A 44 5.39 8.62 7.32
C VAL A 44 3.89 8.83 7.16
N VAL A 45 3.08 8.17 8.00
CA VAL A 45 1.68 8.54 8.26
C VAL A 45 1.58 9.10 9.67
N LEU A 46 1.20 10.37 9.78
CA LEU A 46 1.11 11.13 11.04
C LEU A 46 -0.24 10.95 11.72
N ASP A 47 -0.38 11.55 12.91
CA ASP A 47 -1.66 11.67 13.60
C ASP A 47 -2.73 12.29 12.68
N GLY A 48 -3.94 11.73 12.74
CA GLY A 48 -5.00 12.10 11.79
C GLY A 48 -4.89 11.42 10.42
N MET A 49 -3.94 10.48 10.24
CA MET A 49 -3.68 9.76 8.98
C MET A 49 -3.15 10.64 7.85
N GLU A 50 -2.49 11.74 8.19
CA GLU A 50 -1.91 12.66 7.21
C GLU A 50 -0.55 12.14 6.71
N PRO A 51 -0.25 12.22 5.40
CA PRO A 51 1.08 11.88 4.91
C PRO A 51 2.10 12.92 5.41
N LYS A 52 3.25 12.46 5.90
CA LYS A 52 4.38 13.33 6.24
C LYS A 52 4.82 14.16 5.03
N THR A 53 5.24 15.40 5.27
CA THR A 53 5.79 16.24 4.19
C THR A 53 7.05 15.61 3.55
N GLY A 54 7.35 16.01 2.32
CA GLY A 54 8.55 15.52 1.61
C GLY A 54 8.40 14.18 0.89
N ALA A 55 7.17 13.71 0.68
CA ALA A 55 6.90 12.61 -0.25
C ALA A 55 7.39 13.01 -1.66
N ILE A 56 7.93 12.06 -2.42
CA ILE A 56 8.42 12.24 -3.79
C ILE A 56 7.31 12.84 -4.68
N ASN A 57 6.08 12.36 -4.48
CA ASN A 57 4.88 12.98 -5.01
C ASN A 57 3.99 13.42 -3.83
N PRO A 58 3.91 14.73 -3.51
CA PRO A 58 3.09 15.24 -2.42
C PRO A 58 1.59 14.93 -2.57
N GLY A 59 1.11 14.79 -3.81
CA GLY A 59 -0.27 14.41 -4.07
C GLY A 59 -0.52 12.91 -3.99
N GLY A 60 0.52 12.07 -3.89
CA GLY A 60 0.41 10.62 -4.01
C GLY A 60 -0.02 10.15 -5.40
N ALA A 61 0.26 8.89 -5.71
CA ALA A 61 -0.19 8.24 -6.93
C ALA A 61 -1.56 7.59 -6.71
N VAL A 62 -2.57 7.98 -7.49
CA VAL A 62 -3.92 7.43 -7.38
C VAL A 62 -3.95 5.99 -7.92
N LEU A 63 -4.44 5.05 -7.11
CA LEU A 63 -4.58 3.66 -7.52
C LEU A 63 -5.79 3.46 -8.43
N THR A 64 -5.67 2.55 -9.40
CA THR A 64 -6.83 2.02 -10.12
C THR A 64 -7.64 1.09 -9.22
N LYS A 65 -8.88 0.80 -9.63
CA LYS A 65 -9.75 -0.17 -8.93
C LYS A 65 -9.08 -1.53 -8.74
N GLU A 66 -8.39 -2.03 -9.76
CA GLU A 66 -7.71 -3.32 -9.73
C GLU A 66 -6.52 -3.30 -8.76
N GLN A 67 -5.76 -2.21 -8.74
CA GLN A 67 -4.66 -2.02 -7.79
C GLN A 67 -5.18 -1.92 -6.35
N THR A 68 -6.27 -1.19 -6.12
CA THR A 68 -6.94 -1.12 -4.82
C THR A 68 -7.38 -2.50 -4.34
N LEU A 69 -8.00 -3.30 -5.20
CA LEU A 69 -8.39 -4.68 -4.84
C LEU A 69 -7.17 -5.57 -4.56
N THR A 70 -6.06 -5.36 -5.26
CA THR A 70 -4.79 -6.03 -4.95
C THR A 70 -4.29 -5.67 -3.56
N VAL A 71 -4.28 -4.38 -3.20
CA VAL A 71 -3.89 -3.93 -1.84
C VAL A 71 -4.80 -4.53 -0.78
N ILE A 72 -6.12 -4.47 -0.96
CA ILE A 72 -7.06 -4.98 0.06
C ILE A 72 -6.88 -6.49 0.26
N ARG A 73 -6.73 -7.27 -0.82
CA ARG A 73 -6.43 -8.70 -0.71
C ARG A 73 -5.06 -8.97 -0.09
N ALA A 74 -4.07 -8.10 -0.32
CA ALA A 74 -2.73 -8.27 0.24
C ALA A 74 -2.71 -8.18 1.77
N VAL A 75 -3.60 -7.36 2.35
CA VAL A 75 -3.71 -7.18 3.81
C VAL A 75 -4.84 -7.99 4.46
N SER A 76 -5.65 -8.66 3.65
CA SER A 76 -6.76 -9.51 4.11
C SER A 76 -6.40 -10.99 3.96
N GLY A 77 -6.81 -11.80 4.94
CA GLY A 77 -6.66 -13.27 4.90
C GLY A 77 -5.32 -13.79 5.42
N GLU A 78 -5.18 -15.11 5.49
CA GLU A 78 -3.97 -15.75 6.02
C GLU A 78 -2.81 -15.71 5.01
N ARG A 79 -1.60 -15.50 5.52
CA ARG A 79 -0.36 -15.46 4.75
C ARG A 79 0.72 -16.27 5.46
N PRO A 80 1.68 -16.84 4.70
CA PRO A 80 2.86 -17.43 5.31
C PRO A 80 3.53 -16.42 6.22
N SER A 81 3.96 -16.89 7.38
CA SER A 81 4.85 -16.17 8.28
C SER A 81 6.16 -15.85 7.58
N TYR A 82 6.72 -14.71 7.97
CA TYR A 82 8.06 -14.32 7.59
C TYR A 82 8.72 -13.56 8.73
N THR A 83 10.05 -13.55 8.74
CA THR A 83 10.83 -12.82 9.73
C THR A 83 10.61 -11.33 9.52
N VAL A 84 10.23 -10.64 10.60
CA VAL A 84 10.06 -9.19 10.64
C VAL A 84 11.18 -8.63 11.51
N ALA A 85 11.93 -7.66 10.98
CA ALA A 85 12.97 -7.01 11.77
C ALA A 85 12.34 -6.17 12.90
N SER A 86 13.07 -6.00 14.01
CA SER A 86 12.62 -5.15 15.12
C SER A 86 12.59 -3.66 14.76
N CYS A 87 13.34 -3.26 13.72
CA CYS A 87 13.26 -1.94 13.15
C CYS A 87 11.92 -1.69 12.45
N HIS A 88 11.52 -0.42 12.41
CA HIS A 88 10.48 0.04 11.50
C HIS A 88 10.80 1.47 11.05
N ILE A 89 11.48 1.57 9.91
CA ILE A 89 11.87 2.84 9.29
C ILE A 89 11.08 2.96 7.99
N PRO A 90 9.79 3.36 8.04
CA PRO A 90 8.93 3.32 6.87
C PRO A 90 9.28 4.42 5.86
N HIS A 91 9.21 4.06 4.58
CA HIS A 91 9.36 5.00 3.45
C HIS A 91 8.17 4.96 2.50
N ASN A 92 7.15 4.16 2.81
CA ASN A 92 6.04 3.88 1.91
C ASN A 92 4.73 3.89 2.68
N ALA A 93 3.69 4.44 2.05
CA ALA A 93 2.35 4.41 2.59
C ALA A 93 1.30 4.28 1.49
N LEU A 94 0.17 3.68 1.84
CA LEU A 94 -1.08 3.70 1.10
C LEU A 94 -2.13 4.33 2.00
N ILE A 95 -2.78 5.40 1.55
CA ILE A 95 -3.81 6.11 2.33
C ILE A 95 -5.14 6.05 1.57
N PHE A 96 -6.20 5.68 2.27
CA PHE A 96 -7.56 5.55 1.75
C PHE A 96 -8.35 6.80 2.12
N TYR A 97 -9.04 7.38 1.16
CA TYR A 97 -9.79 8.63 1.31
C TYR A 97 -11.28 8.43 1.03
N ASP A 98 -12.13 9.06 1.83
CA ASP A 98 -13.57 9.14 1.57
C ASP A 98 -13.92 10.11 0.43
N ALA A 99 -15.22 10.28 0.16
CA ALA A 99 -15.71 11.17 -0.89
C ALA A 99 -15.39 12.66 -0.63
N ALA A 100 -15.15 13.03 0.63
CA ALA A 100 -14.76 14.38 1.04
C ALA A 100 -13.23 14.56 1.07
N LYS A 101 -12.46 13.59 0.56
CA LYS A 101 -10.99 13.56 0.60
C LYS A 101 -10.41 13.54 2.02
N LYS A 102 -11.18 13.08 3.00
CA LYS A 102 -10.68 12.81 4.36
C LYS A 102 -10.04 11.42 4.41
N PRO A 103 -8.85 11.25 5.01
CA PRO A 103 -8.25 9.93 5.16
C PRO A 103 -9.05 9.10 6.19
N VAL A 104 -9.27 7.82 5.87
CA VAL A 104 -10.10 6.89 6.67
C VAL A 104 -9.40 5.56 7.01
N ALA A 105 -8.34 5.23 6.29
CA ALA A 105 -7.48 4.08 6.57
C ALA A 105 -6.08 4.31 5.99
N TYR A 106 -5.08 3.60 6.52
CA TYR A 106 -3.74 3.59 5.96
C TYR A 106 -3.04 2.24 6.13
N ILE A 107 -2.05 2.01 5.27
CA ILE A 107 -1.04 0.97 5.38
C ILE A 107 0.30 1.68 5.26
N GLU A 108 1.13 1.58 6.27
CA GLU A 108 2.48 2.14 6.30
C GLU A 108 3.49 1.01 6.32
N ILE A 109 4.51 1.09 5.48
CA ILE A 109 5.35 -0.05 5.11
C ILE A 109 6.83 0.34 5.17
N CYS A 110 7.60 -0.52 5.81
CA CYS A 110 9.05 -0.58 5.65
C CYS A 110 9.38 -1.87 4.88
N PHE A 111 9.64 -1.75 3.58
CA PHE A 111 9.96 -2.92 2.75
C PHE A 111 11.26 -3.60 3.20
N GLY A 112 12.26 -2.84 3.66
CA GLY A 112 13.53 -3.38 4.14
C GLY A 112 13.40 -4.17 5.45
N CYS A 113 12.62 -3.68 6.41
CA CYS A 113 12.37 -4.39 7.67
C CYS A 113 11.28 -5.49 7.53
N SER A 114 10.64 -5.62 6.36
CA SER A 114 9.42 -6.41 6.14
C SER A 114 8.30 -6.10 7.15
N ASN A 115 8.27 -4.87 7.65
CA ASN A 115 7.42 -4.46 8.76
C ASN A 115 6.36 -3.45 8.31
N HIS A 116 5.24 -3.39 9.01
CA HIS A 116 4.11 -2.55 8.64
C HIS A 116 3.29 -2.08 9.84
N ARG A 117 2.60 -0.95 9.65
CA ARG A 117 1.53 -0.47 10.54
C ARG A 117 0.28 -0.23 9.72
N ILE A 118 -0.86 -0.71 10.22
CA ILE A 118 -2.15 -0.60 9.52
C ILE A 118 -3.21 -0.08 10.46
N SER A 119 -4.05 0.81 9.96
CA SER A 119 -5.26 1.28 10.64
C SER A 119 -6.41 1.41 9.63
N PRO A 120 -7.66 1.01 9.98
CA PRO A 120 -8.05 0.37 11.24
C PRO A 120 -7.50 -1.06 11.37
N LYS A 121 -7.54 -1.60 12.60
CA LYS A 121 -7.15 -2.98 12.90
C LYS A 121 -8.08 -3.99 12.19
N GLY A 122 -7.68 -5.27 12.18
CA GLY A 122 -8.45 -6.35 11.55
C GLY A 122 -7.83 -6.91 10.27
N THR A 123 -6.55 -6.61 10.03
CA THR A 123 -5.76 -7.21 8.94
C THR A 123 -5.04 -8.47 9.38
N ALA A 124 -4.50 -9.17 8.40
CA ALA A 124 -3.57 -10.26 8.60
C ALA A 124 -2.36 -9.84 9.43
N ARG A 125 -1.82 -10.77 10.23
CA ARG A 125 -0.53 -10.57 10.95
C ARG A 125 0.64 -10.39 9.98
N PHE A 126 0.61 -11.15 8.89
CA PHE A 126 1.57 -11.11 7.79
C PHE A 126 0.82 -10.68 6.53
N ILE A 127 1.40 -9.77 5.75
CA ILE A 127 0.75 -9.23 4.55
C ILE A 127 1.54 -9.61 3.30
N ASP A 128 0.88 -9.59 2.16
CA ASP A 128 1.51 -9.86 0.86
C ASP A 128 2.29 -8.63 0.39
N LEU A 129 3.49 -8.45 0.94
CA LEU A 129 4.34 -7.31 0.60
C LEU A 129 4.76 -7.31 -0.87
N VAL A 130 4.84 -8.47 -1.54
CA VAL A 130 5.12 -8.56 -2.98
C VAL A 130 3.96 -7.99 -3.80
N ALA A 131 2.72 -8.34 -3.45
CA ALA A 131 1.56 -7.77 -4.12
C ALA A 131 1.50 -6.24 -3.92
N ILE A 132 1.80 -5.75 -2.72
CA ILE A 132 1.84 -4.31 -2.47
C ILE A 132 2.98 -3.62 -3.24
N ALA A 133 4.18 -4.18 -3.21
CA ALA A 133 5.34 -3.70 -3.97
C ALA A 133 5.04 -3.57 -5.48
N SER A 134 4.27 -4.50 -6.05
CA SER A 134 3.87 -4.42 -7.46
C SER A 134 3.04 -3.18 -7.80
N VAL A 135 2.29 -2.65 -6.83
CA VAL A 135 1.54 -1.40 -7.00
C VAL A 135 2.47 -0.20 -7.03
N PHE A 136 3.50 -0.17 -6.17
CA PHE A 136 4.50 0.88 -6.18
C PHE A 136 5.28 0.90 -7.50
N GLU A 137 5.67 -0.28 -8.00
CA GLU A 137 6.32 -0.44 -9.31
C GLU A 137 5.47 0.11 -10.46
N ALA A 138 4.17 -0.21 -10.49
CA ALA A 138 3.27 0.28 -11.53
C ALA A 138 3.19 1.82 -11.58
N HIS A 139 3.44 2.49 -10.45
CA HIS A 139 3.50 3.94 -10.33
C HIS A 139 4.92 4.51 -10.37
N LYS A 140 5.93 3.67 -10.63
CA LYS A 140 7.36 4.02 -10.63
C LYS A 140 7.81 4.67 -9.31
N LEU A 141 7.21 4.25 -8.20
CA LEU A 141 7.57 4.69 -6.86
C LEU A 141 8.61 3.72 -6.26
N PRO A 142 9.62 4.24 -5.54
CA PRO A 142 10.60 3.38 -4.88
C PRO A 142 9.98 2.62 -3.71
N MET A 143 10.62 1.53 -3.30
CA MET A 143 10.23 0.68 -2.18
C MET A 143 11.28 0.77 -1.07
N GLY A 144 11.47 1.97 -0.52
CA GLY A 144 12.60 2.26 0.37
C GLY A 144 13.92 2.18 -0.39
N GLU A 145 14.86 1.37 0.09
CA GLU A 145 16.20 1.19 -0.51
C GLU A 145 16.21 0.38 -1.82
N TYR A 146 15.13 -0.34 -2.12
CA TYR A 146 15.05 -1.16 -3.34
C TYR A 146 14.72 -0.31 -4.56
N LYS A 147 15.63 -0.33 -5.53
CA LYS A 147 15.56 0.47 -6.76
C LYS A 147 14.49 -0.01 -7.74
N ASP A 148 14.12 -1.28 -7.69
CA ASP A 148 13.13 -1.90 -8.57
C ASP A 148 12.44 -3.10 -7.91
N PHE A 149 11.29 -3.47 -8.47
CA PHE A 149 10.46 -4.58 -7.99
C PHE A 149 11.15 -5.94 -8.04
N ALA A 150 11.98 -6.19 -9.06
CA ALA A 150 12.64 -7.47 -9.22
C ALA A 150 13.63 -7.74 -8.07
N THR A 151 14.41 -6.72 -7.73
CA THR A 151 15.36 -6.74 -6.61
C THR A 151 14.63 -6.96 -5.29
N TYR A 152 13.56 -6.21 -5.03
CA TYR A 152 12.76 -6.38 -3.82
C TYR A 152 12.17 -7.80 -3.72
N LYS A 153 11.54 -8.27 -4.82
CA LYS A 153 10.91 -9.60 -4.86
C LYS A 153 11.92 -10.72 -4.61
N GLN A 154 13.13 -10.61 -5.13
CA GLN A 154 14.20 -11.57 -4.85
C GLN A 154 14.59 -11.55 -3.38
N HIS A 155 14.83 -10.36 -2.80
CA HIS A 155 15.19 -10.22 -1.40
C HIS A 155 14.13 -10.81 -0.46
N PHE A 156 12.88 -10.40 -0.63
CA PHE A 156 11.78 -10.90 0.21
C PHE A 156 11.52 -12.40 0.00
N GLY A 157 11.71 -12.91 -1.22
CA GLY A 157 11.62 -14.34 -1.51
C GLY A 157 12.69 -15.18 -0.79
N GLN A 158 13.87 -14.63 -0.53
CA GLN A 158 14.88 -15.29 0.30
C GLN A 158 14.48 -15.29 1.77
N ALA A 159 13.96 -14.17 2.28
CA ALA A 159 13.48 -14.08 3.66
C ALA A 159 12.36 -15.10 3.94
N LEU A 160 11.39 -15.24 3.03
CA LEU A 160 10.32 -16.24 3.15
C LEU A 160 10.83 -17.68 3.22
N LYS A 161 11.86 -18.02 2.43
CA LYS A 161 12.46 -19.36 2.45
C LYS A 161 13.15 -19.63 3.78
N ALA A 162 13.96 -18.69 4.25
CA ALA A 162 14.67 -18.80 5.52
C ALA A 162 13.68 -18.96 6.70
N SER A 163 12.60 -18.18 6.74
CA SER A 163 11.58 -18.30 7.79
C SER A 163 10.89 -19.67 7.80
N LYS A 164 10.65 -20.25 6.62
CA LYS A 164 10.06 -21.59 6.52
C LYS A 164 11.02 -22.67 7.03
N GLU A 165 12.30 -22.58 6.69
CA GLU A 165 13.33 -23.52 7.17
C GLU A 165 13.47 -23.47 8.71
N ASP A 166 13.40 -22.27 9.32
CA ASP A 166 13.43 -22.08 10.77
C ASP A 166 12.17 -22.62 11.49
N GLU A 167 11.03 -22.66 10.81
CA GLU A 167 9.79 -23.26 11.31
C GLU A 167 9.83 -24.78 11.24
N ASP A 168 10.31 -25.34 10.13
CA ASP A 168 10.42 -26.79 9.91
C ASP A 168 11.49 -27.45 10.82
N ALA A 169 12.43 -26.66 11.35
CA ALA A 169 13.50 -27.12 12.25
C ALA A 169 13.11 -27.21 13.75
N LYS A 170 11.90 -26.77 14.13
CA LYS A 170 11.41 -26.76 15.51
C LYS A 170 10.48 -27.93 15.82
#